data_AF-X1AQI9-F1
#
_entry.id   AF-X1AQI9-F1
#
_cell.length_a   1.000
_cell.length_b   1.000
_cell.length_c   1.000
_cell.angle_alpha   90.00
_cell.angle_beta   90.00
_cell.angle_gamma   90.00
#
_symmetry.space_group_name_H-M   'P 1'
#
loop_
_entity.id
_entity.type
_entity.pdbx_description
1 polymer ?
#
loop_
_entity_poly.entity_id
_entity_poly.type
_entity_poly.pdbx_seq_one_letter_code
_entity_poly.pdbx_strand_id
1 'polypeptide(L)'
;MERRVSQCGLLFTFTLNTTYSCGQFVDGTFWVIDPGGGVGVSAISPAYSGQRHGYMVNNNGGRIPWVQSLDSRLNVGGWNPVTFTAPPALSPLILTPGDVLFKIESTSYSACLGNNSVTCIKDNTALTVLGVDPTIACDEPFRPTWNGNSRTIYCWDDVDIAAQ
;
A
#
# COMPACT_ATOMS: atom_id res chain seq x y z
N MET A 1 -12.50 12.75 19.88
CA MET A 1 -12.97 11.34 19.76
C MET A 1 -12.18 10.74 18.60
N GLU A 2 -11.13 9.96 18.90
CA GLU A 2 -10.24 9.35 17.92
C GLU A 2 -10.98 8.18 17.26
N ARG A 3 -11.29 8.27 15.96
CA ARG A 3 -11.89 7.16 15.20
C ARG A 3 -10.84 6.61 14.25
N ARG A 4 -10.40 5.40 14.55
CA ARG A 4 -9.49 4.60 13.72
C ARG A 4 -10.26 4.15 12.48
N VAL A 5 -9.62 4.15 11.32
CA VAL A 5 -10.01 3.21 10.27
C VAL A 5 -9.53 1.84 10.74
N SER A 6 -10.36 1.17 11.53
CA SER A 6 -10.20 -0.24 11.85
C SER A 6 -11.54 -0.92 11.58
N GLN A 7 -11.75 -1.45 10.39
CA GLN A 7 -12.86 -2.36 10.14
C GLN A 7 -12.47 -3.46 9.16
N CYS A 8 -12.67 -4.69 9.67
CA CYS A 8 -12.73 -6.01 9.04
C CYS A 8 -11.46 -6.59 8.38
N GLY A 9 -10.69 -7.31 9.21
CA GLY A 9 -10.19 -8.63 8.82
C GLY A 9 -8.71 -8.76 8.44
N LEU A 10 -7.94 -7.68 8.31
CA LEU A 10 -6.55 -7.75 7.86
C LEU A 10 -5.56 -7.12 8.86
N LEU A 11 -4.34 -7.65 8.86
CA LEU A 11 -3.25 -7.38 9.82
C LEU A 11 -2.71 -5.93 9.79
N PHE A 12 -3.17 -5.09 8.86
CA PHE A 12 -2.73 -3.72 8.65
C PHE A 12 -3.69 -2.68 9.23
N THR A 13 -3.16 -1.57 9.72
CA THR A 13 -3.98 -0.43 10.20
C THR A 13 -3.35 0.88 9.77
N PHE A 14 -4.13 1.76 9.15
CA PHE A 14 -3.73 3.13 8.83
C PHE A 14 -4.47 4.07 9.77
N THR A 15 -3.73 4.77 10.62
CA THR A 15 -4.30 5.83 11.47
C THR A 15 -4.29 7.13 10.70
N LEU A 16 -5.48 7.66 10.44
CA LEU A 16 -5.65 8.93 9.76
C LEU A 16 -5.79 10.07 10.78
N ASN A 17 -5.39 11.29 10.41
CA ASN A 17 -5.44 12.47 11.27
C ASN A 17 -6.88 12.95 11.55
N THR A 18 -7.83 12.59 10.69
CA THR A 18 -9.27 12.85 10.85
C THR A 18 -10.09 11.72 10.24
N THR A 19 -11.41 11.84 10.30
CA THR A 19 -12.34 10.93 9.63
C THR A 19 -12.45 11.27 8.14
N TYR A 20 -12.29 10.26 7.30
CA TYR A 20 -12.46 10.34 5.85
C TYR A 20 -13.47 9.28 5.41
N SER A 21 -14.15 9.52 4.29
CA SER A 21 -14.88 8.44 3.61
C SER A 21 -13.87 7.45 3.03
N CYS A 22 -14.09 6.17 3.25
CA CYS A 22 -13.19 5.11 2.81
C CYS A 22 -13.96 3.82 2.54
N GLY A 23 -13.34 2.92 1.79
CA GLY A 23 -13.87 1.60 1.50
C GLY A 23 -12.80 0.67 0.96
N GLN A 24 -13.23 -0.42 0.34
CA GLN A 24 -12.36 -1.38 -0.31
C GLN A 24 -12.70 -1.49 -1.79
N PHE A 25 -11.68 -1.76 -2.59
CA PHE A 25 -11.84 -2.30 -3.92
C PHE A 25 -12.16 -3.80 -3.81
N VAL A 26 -12.68 -4.41 -4.88
CA VAL A 26 -13.03 -5.85 -4.88
C VAL A 26 -11.83 -6.77 -4.68
N ASP A 27 -10.61 -6.29 -4.95
CA ASP A 27 -9.36 -7.01 -4.69
C ASP A 27 -8.90 -6.94 -3.22
N GLY A 28 -9.68 -6.31 -2.35
CA GLY A 28 -9.42 -6.16 -0.92
C GLY A 28 -8.46 -5.01 -0.56
N THR A 29 -7.93 -4.28 -1.54
CA THR A 29 -7.14 -3.07 -1.27
C THR A 29 -8.04 -1.90 -0.88
N PHE A 30 -7.48 -0.90 -0.19
CA PHE A 30 -8.28 0.17 0.41
C PHE A 30 -8.23 1.44 -0.43
N TRP A 31 -9.32 2.21 -0.37
CA TRP A 31 -9.38 3.58 -0.84
C TRP A 31 -9.89 4.52 0.24
N VAL A 32 -9.51 5.79 0.12
CA VAL A 32 -9.93 6.88 0.99
C VAL A 32 -10.14 8.16 0.15
N ILE A 33 -11.17 8.94 0.48
CA ILE A 33 -11.52 10.16 -0.24
C ILE A 33 -10.87 11.37 0.43
N ASP A 34 -10.12 12.14 -0.33
CA ASP A 34 -9.65 13.46 0.08
C ASP A 34 -10.71 14.53 -0.26
N PRO A 35 -11.27 15.24 0.74
CA PRO A 35 -12.20 16.34 0.53
C PRO A 35 -11.53 17.64 0.01
N GLY A 36 -10.21 17.65 -0.22
CA GLY A 36 -9.45 18.75 -0.82
C GLY A 36 -8.32 19.32 0.05
N GLY A 37 -7.96 18.65 1.15
CA GLY A 37 -6.91 19.10 2.09
C GLY A 37 -5.76 18.10 2.28
N GLY A 38 -5.81 16.98 1.57
CA GLY A 38 -4.96 15.83 1.77
C GLY A 38 -5.48 14.89 2.86
N VAL A 39 -5.11 13.62 2.72
CA VAL A 39 -5.29 12.57 3.71
C VAL A 39 -4.03 12.48 4.57
N GLY A 40 -4.14 12.87 5.85
CA GLY A 40 -3.01 12.77 6.77
C GLY A 40 -2.91 11.39 7.40
N VAL A 41 -1.80 10.69 7.20
CA VAL A 41 -1.49 9.41 7.86
C VAL A 41 -0.53 9.67 9.02
N SER A 42 -0.97 9.34 10.24
CA SER A 42 -0.22 9.57 11.48
C SER A 42 0.45 8.32 12.04
N ALA A 43 -0.10 7.13 11.75
CA ALA A 43 0.49 5.86 12.11
C ALA A 43 0.14 4.77 11.09
N ILE A 44 1.01 3.76 10.98
CA ILE A 44 0.77 2.57 10.17
C ILE A 44 1.17 1.35 11.00
N SER A 45 0.28 0.38 11.14
CA SER A 45 0.55 -0.92 11.77
C SER A 45 0.63 -2.01 10.70
N PRO A 46 1.57 -2.97 10.80
CA PRO A 46 2.68 -3.01 11.76
C PRO A 46 3.62 -1.81 11.62
N ALA A 47 4.19 -1.30 12.71
CA ALA A 47 5.12 -0.18 12.63
C ALA A 47 6.38 -0.57 11.83
N TYR A 48 6.93 0.39 11.09
CA TYR A 48 8.24 0.19 10.46
C TYR A 48 9.29 -0.09 11.55
N SER A 49 10.00 -1.21 11.44
CA SER A 49 10.96 -1.65 12.46
C SER A 49 12.40 -1.52 11.97
N GLY A 50 12.77 -0.32 11.55
CA GLY A 50 14.16 0.06 11.25
C GLY A 50 14.82 -0.70 10.09
N GLN A 51 14.06 -1.51 9.34
CA GLN A 51 14.45 -2.27 8.13
C GLN A 51 13.40 -3.32 7.69
N ARG A 52 12.27 -3.45 8.40
CA ARG A 52 11.17 -4.39 8.11
C ARG A 52 9.82 -3.70 8.22
N HIS A 53 8.78 -4.32 7.69
CA HIS A 53 7.44 -3.73 7.62
C HIS A 53 7.50 -2.35 6.95
N GLY A 54 8.24 -2.22 5.84
CA GLY A 54 8.39 -0.96 5.13
C GLY A 54 7.09 -0.51 4.45
N TYR A 55 7.06 0.75 4.06
CA TYR A 55 6.00 1.33 3.24
C TYR A 55 6.57 2.41 2.33
N MET A 56 5.88 2.69 1.23
CA MET A 56 6.28 3.71 0.27
C MET A 56 5.05 4.39 -0.32
N VAL A 57 5.17 5.69 -0.56
CA VAL A 57 4.19 6.42 -1.37
C VAL A 57 4.55 6.26 -2.84
N ASN A 58 3.55 5.98 -3.66
CA ASN A 58 3.67 5.83 -5.11
C ASN A 58 4.83 4.94 -5.52
N ASN A 59 4.85 3.71 -5.00
CA ASN A 59 5.88 2.73 -5.37
C ASN A 59 5.94 2.59 -6.90
N ASN A 60 6.94 3.22 -7.50
CA ASN A 60 7.14 3.28 -8.95
C ASN A 60 8.00 2.10 -9.43
N GLY A 61 8.30 1.14 -8.55
CA GLY A 61 9.19 0.01 -8.85
C GLY A 61 10.56 0.46 -9.35
N GLY A 62 11.01 1.64 -8.89
CA GLY A 62 11.94 2.52 -9.61
C GLY A 62 13.11 1.80 -10.26
N ARG A 63 13.24 1.94 -11.59
CA ARG A 63 14.37 1.67 -12.53
C ARG A 63 15.19 0.38 -12.42
N ILE A 64 15.11 -0.35 -11.31
CA ILE A 64 15.77 -1.61 -11.04
C ILE A 64 14.66 -2.49 -10.42
N PRO A 65 14.08 -3.43 -11.18
CA PRO A 65 12.98 -4.31 -10.76
C PRO A 65 13.26 -5.14 -9.49
N TRP A 66 14.48 -5.06 -8.95
CA TRP A 66 15.04 -5.90 -7.90
C TRP A 66 15.37 -5.12 -6.60
N VAL A 67 15.17 -3.80 -6.57
CA VAL A 67 15.44 -2.99 -5.36
C VAL A 67 14.13 -2.71 -4.63
N GLN A 68 13.79 -3.59 -3.69
CA GLN A 68 12.65 -3.40 -2.79
C GLN A 68 13.13 -2.77 -1.48
N SER A 69 12.92 -1.46 -1.29
CA SER A 69 13.28 -0.74 -0.06
C SER A 69 12.32 -0.97 1.13
N LEU A 70 11.58 -2.08 1.09
CA LEU A 70 10.48 -2.36 2.03
C LEU A 70 10.87 -3.38 3.11
N ASP A 71 11.83 -4.27 2.82
CA ASP A 71 12.47 -5.17 3.79
C ASP A 71 13.93 -5.43 3.41
N SER A 72 14.86 -5.20 4.34
CA SER A 72 16.31 -5.36 4.07
C SER A 72 16.78 -6.79 3.86
N ARG A 73 15.97 -7.79 4.20
CA ARG A 73 16.34 -9.21 4.16
C ARG A 73 16.05 -9.85 2.82
N LEU A 74 15.38 -9.15 1.91
CA LEU A 74 15.15 -9.57 0.54
C LEU A 74 16.48 -9.50 -0.23
N ASN A 75 17.32 -10.52 -0.06
CA ASN A 75 18.66 -10.57 -0.65
C ASN A 75 18.69 -11.27 -2.03
N VAL A 76 17.60 -11.20 -2.79
CA VAL A 76 17.55 -11.72 -4.15
C VAL A 76 17.76 -10.55 -5.12
N GLY A 77 19.02 -10.12 -5.28
CA GLY A 77 19.43 -9.31 -6.44
C GLY A 77 19.85 -7.84 -6.21
N GLY A 78 20.10 -7.38 -4.98
CA GLY A 78 20.72 -6.06 -4.78
C GLY A 78 20.12 -5.22 -3.66
N TRP A 79 20.10 -5.75 -2.43
CA TRP A 79 19.97 -4.87 -1.28
C TRP A 79 21.16 -3.91 -1.26
N ASN A 80 20.92 -2.67 -1.66
CA ASN A 80 21.89 -1.59 -1.59
C ASN A 80 21.47 -0.65 -0.45
N PRO A 81 22.21 -0.59 0.68
CA PRO A 81 21.89 0.32 1.77
C PRO A 81 21.92 1.79 1.36
N VAL A 82 22.58 2.13 0.24
CA VAL A 82 22.62 3.49 -0.32
C VAL A 82 21.29 3.87 -0.98
N THR A 83 20.54 2.92 -1.53
CA THR A 83 19.21 3.16 -2.15
C THR A 83 18.06 2.81 -1.22
N PHE A 84 18.36 2.26 -0.04
CA PHE A 84 17.38 2.11 1.02
C PHE A 84 17.00 3.50 1.53
N THR A 85 15.93 4.06 0.99
CA THR A 85 15.28 5.21 1.59
C THR A 85 14.39 4.67 2.69
N ALA A 86 14.70 5.00 3.95
CA ALA A 86 13.77 4.77 5.05
C ALA A 86 12.40 5.35 4.65
N PRO A 87 11.29 4.68 4.99
CA PRO A 87 9.98 5.23 4.71
C PRO A 87 9.88 6.68 5.19
N PRO A 88 9.15 7.55 4.46
CA PRO A 88 9.00 8.94 4.87
C PRO A 88 8.49 9.01 6.31
N ALA A 89 9.03 9.95 7.10
CA ALA A 89 8.63 10.12 8.48
C ALA A 89 7.12 10.41 8.57
N LEU A 90 6.44 9.74 9.51
CA LEU A 90 5.04 10.02 9.81
C LEU A 90 4.99 11.24 10.74
N SER A 91 4.65 12.42 10.23
CA SER A 91 4.23 13.54 11.09
C SER A 91 3.53 14.70 10.33
N PRO A 92 2.19 14.63 10.16
CA PRO A 92 1.54 13.54 9.44
C PRO A 92 2.08 13.44 8.00
N LEU A 93 2.15 12.23 7.46
CA LEU A 93 2.37 12.05 6.03
C LEU A 93 1.09 12.48 5.30
N ILE A 94 1.14 13.55 4.51
CA ILE A 94 -0.01 14.03 3.73
C ILE A 94 0.01 13.37 2.35
N LEU A 95 -1.09 12.69 2.02
CA LEU A 95 -1.33 12.07 0.72
C LEU A 95 -2.44 12.84 -0.01
N THR A 96 -2.36 12.92 -1.33
CA THR A 96 -3.29 13.67 -2.20
C THR A 96 -3.94 12.73 -3.23
N PRO A 97 -5.05 13.12 -3.89
CA PRO A 97 -5.69 12.29 -4.91
C PRO A 97 -4.70 11.77 -5.96
N GLY A 98 -4.69 10.46 -6.16
CA GLY A 98 -3.74 9.75 -7.03
C GLY A 98 -2.56 9.12 -6.28
N ASP A 99 -2.33 9.53 -5.02
CA ASP A 99 -1.30 8.91 -4.18
C ASP A 99 -1.73 7.52 -3.71
N VAL A 100 -0.71 6.66 -3.57
CA VAL A 100 -0.88 5.28 -3.13
C VAL A 100 0.16 4.98 -2.08
N LEU A 101 -0.30 4.69 -0.88
CA LEU A 101 0.56 4.23 0.19
C LEU A 101 0.60 2.70 0.17
N PHE A 102 1.69 2.13 -0.33
CA PHE A 102 1.93 0.70 -0.33
C PHE A 102 2.64 0.28 0.96
N LYS A 103 2.19 -0.81 1.57
CA LYS A 103 2.67 -1.32 2.86
C LYS A 103 2.92 -2.81 2.78
N ILE A 104 3.97 -3.28 3.42
CA ILE A 104 4.20 -4.71 3.64
C ILE A 104 4.21 -5.07 5.13
N GLU A 105 3.86 -6.32 5.41
CA GLU A 105 4.22 -7.02 6.63
C GLU A 105 5.27 -8.05 6.28
N SER A 106 6.34 -8.06 7.06
CA SER A 106 7.41 -9.01 6.87
C SER A 106 7.28 -10.22 7.78
N THR A 107 7.69 -11.39 7.31
CA THR A 107 7.81 -12.60 8.13
C THR A 107 9.04 -12.57 9.05
N SER A 108 9.14 -13.53 9.96
CA SER A 108 10.32 -13.71 10.82
C SER A 108 11.55 -14.13 10.00
N TYR A 109 12.75 -13.86 10.50
CA TYR A 109 13.98 -14.18 9.79
C TYR A 109 14.13 -15.69 9.52
N SER A 110 13.81 -16.52 10.51
CA SER A 110 13.85 -17.98 10.40
C SER A 110 12.86 -18.52 9.37
N ALA A 111 11.67 -17.90 9.24
CA ALA A 111 10.68 -18.29 8.23
C ALA A 111 11.08 -17.88 6.79
N CYS A 112 11.90 -16.82 6.64
CA CYS A 112 12.36 -16.37 5.34
C CYS A 112 13.52 -17.22 4.79
N LEU A 113 14.56 -17.50 5.59
CA LEU A 113 15.74 -18.22 5.10
C LEU A 113 15.69 -19.75 5.30
N GLY A 114 14.90 -20.24 6.26
CA GLY A 114 14.82 -21.67 6.54
C GLY A 114 14.13 -22.50 5.45
N ASN A 115 13.42 -21.86 4.52
CA ASN A 115 12.52 -22.51 3.56
C ASN A 115 12.87 -22.29 2.08
N ASN A 116 14.05 -21.74 1.74
CA ASN A 116 14.36 -21.26 0.38
C ASN A 116 13.30 -20.25 -0.14
N SER A 117 12.65 -19.49 0.74
CA SER A 117 11.62 -18.54 0.36
C SER A 117 12.25 -17.41 -0.46
N VAL A 118 11.70 -17.15 -1.64
CA VAL A 118 12.13 -16.06 -2.53
C VAL A 118 11.77 -14.66 -1.98
N THR A 119 11.02 -14.59 -0.87
CA THR A 119 10.60 -13.34 -0.24
C THR A 119 10.46 -13.46 1.28
N CYS A 120 10.76 -12.37 1.98
CA CYS A 120 10.48 -12.17 3.40
C CYS A 120 9.16 -11.41 3.64
N ILE A 121 8.37 -11.17 2.59
CA ILE A 121 7.05 -10.55 2.68
C ILE A 121 6.04 -11.62 3.09
N LYS A 122 5.36 -11.39 4.21
CA LYS A 122 4.25 -12.22 4.68
C LYS A 122 2.94 -11.79 4.03
N ASP A 123 2.70 -10.49 4.01
CA ASP A 123 1.47 -9.90 3.48
C ASP A 123 1.75 -8.48 2.97
N ASN A 124 0.86 -7.92 2.15
CA ASN A 124 0.95 -6.55 1.66
C ASN A 124 -0.43 -5.93 1.48
N THR A 125 -0.48 -4.60 1.46
CA THR A 125 -1.70 -3.85 1.18
C THR A 125 -1.37 -2.49 0.59
N ALA A 126 -2.38 -1.85 0.01
CA ALA A 126 -2.30 -0.50 -0.51
C ALA A 126 -3.49 0.33 -0.02
N LEU A 127 -3.21 1.61 0.29
CA LEU A 127 -4.22 2.64 0.51
C LEU A 127 -4.13 3.65 -0.63
N THR A 128 -5.18 3.74 -1.45
CA THR A 128 -5.28 4.69 -2.56
C THR A 128 -6.06 5.92 -2.12
N VAL A 129 -5.54 7.11 -2.38
CA VAL A 129 -6.26 8.36 -2.14
C VAL A 129 -6.97 8.80 -3.41
N LEU A 130 -8.27 9.06 -3.31
CA LEU A 130 -9.13 9.43 -4.42
C LEU A 130 -9.77 10.80 -4.17
N GLY A 131 -10.08 11.52 -5.24
CA GLY A 131 -10.85 12.76 -5.16
C GLY A 131 -12.37 12.55 -5.19
N VAL A 132 -12.82 11.36 -5.57
CA VAL A 132 -14.24 11.00 -5.71
C VAL A 132 -14.44 9.55 -5.29
N ASP A 133 -15.61 9.27 -4.72
CA ASP A 133 -16.03 7.92 -4.38
C ASP A 133 -16.10 7.04 -5.64
N PRO A 134 -15.30 5.96 -5.74
CA PRO A 134 -15.28 5.13 -6.93
C PRO A 134 -16.60 4.38 -7.12
N THR A 135 -17.41 4.22 -6.06
CA THR A 135 -18.70 3.53 -6.12
C THR A 135 -19.78 4.31 -6.86
N ILE A 136 -19.59 5.62 -7.04
CA ILE A 136 -20.51 6.46 -7.82
C ILE A 136 -20.52 6.06 -9.30
N ALA A 137 -19.35 5.67 -9.82
CA ALA A 137 -19.21 5.27 -11.21
C ALA A 137 -19.41 3.76 -11.41
N CYS A 138 -19.39 2.97 -10.32
CA CYS A 138 -19.09 1.55 -10.40
C CYS A 138 -19.46 0.77 -9.13
N ASP A 139 -20.30 -0.26 -9.20
CA ASP A 139 -20.62 -1.04 -7.99
C ASP A 139 -19.41 -1.89 -7.51
N GLU A 140 -18.55 -2.31 -8.45
CA GLU A 140 -17.40 -3.19 -8.20
C GLU A 140 -16.08 -2.58 -8.72
N PRO A 141 -15.57 -1.51 -8.08
CA PRO A 141 -14.35 -0.88 -8.51
C PRO A 141 -13.14 -1.73 -8.13
N PHE A 142 -12.15 -1.79 -9.01
CA PHE A 142 -10.87 -2.44 -8.75
C PHE A 142 -9.71 -1.69 -9.37
N ARG A 143 -8.50 -2.02 -8.90
CA ARG A 143 -7.29 -1.39 -9.40
C ARG A 143 -6.18 -2.42 -9.63
N PRO A 144 -5.88 -2.78 -10.89
CA PRO A 144 -5.02 -3.92 -11.19
C PRO A 144 -3.54 -3.74 -10.82
N THR A 145 -3.05 -2.50 -10.67
CA THR A 145 -1.64 -2.27 -10.33
C THR A 145 -1.49 -1.40 -9.09
N TRP A 146 -0.83 -1.93 -8.06
CA TRP A 146 -0.39 -1.17 -6.88
C TRP A 146 0.92 -0.42 -7.13
N ASN A 147 1.65 -0.79 -8.19
CA ASN A 147 2.89 -0.16 -8.65
C ASN A 147 2.70 0.67 -9.93
N GLY A 148 3.66 1.56 -10.20
CA GLY A 148 3.72 2.37 -11.42
C GLY A 148 2.88 3.64 -11.38
N ASN A 149 2.82 4.36 -12.50
CA ASN A 149 2.15 5.66 -12.62
C ASN A 149 0.68 5.54 -13.09
N SER A 150 0.25 4.34 -13.51
CA SER A 150 -1.16 4.11 -13.83
C SER A 150 -1.96 4.01 -12.54
N ARG A 151 -2.96 4.89 -12.41
CA ARG A 151 -3.89 4.97 -11.27
C ARG A 151 -5.33 4.75 -11.69
N THR A 152 -5.53 4.15 -12.87
CA THR A 152 -6.85 3.88 -13.42
C THR A 152 -7.61 2.94 -12.51
N ILE A 153 -8.83 3.35 -12.15
CA ILE A 153 -9.83 2.51 -11.50
C ILE A 153 -10.67 1.91 -12.62
N TYR A 154 -10.87 0.61 -12.57
CA TYR A 154 -11.69 -0.13 -13.51
C TYR A 154 -12.95 -0.62 -12.81
N CYS A 155 -14.00 -0.82 -13.58
CA CYS A 155 -15.14 -1.60 -13.14
C CYS A 155 -14.94 -3.06 -13.48
N TRP A 156 -15.29 -3.93 -12.55
CA TRP A 156 -15.30 -5.36 -12.81
C TRP A 156 -16.17 -5.70 -14.03
N ASP A 157 -17.33 -5.07 -14.16
CA ASP A 157 -18.24 -5.26 -15.30
C ASP A 157 -17.70 -4.74 -16.64
N ASP A 158 -16.68 -3.88 -16.63
CA ASP A 158 -16.01 -3.38 -17.85
C ASP A 158 -14.86 -4.30 -18.32
N VAL A 159 -14.52 -5.34 -17.55
CA VAL A 159 -13.48 -6.30 -17.93
C VAL A 159 -14.10 -7.38 -18.80
N ASP A 160 -14.07 -7.17 -20.12
CA ASP A 160 -14.32 -8.25 -21.07
C ASP A 160 -13.24 -9.34 -20.91
N ILE A 161 -13.57 -10.43 -20.22
CA ILE A 161 -12.70 -11.63 -20.09
C ILE A 161 -12.60 -12.39 -21.44
N ALA A 162 -13.31 -11.94 -22.47
CA ALA A 162 -13.33 -12.55 -23.80
C ALA A 162 -12.08 -12.19 -24.63
N ALA A 163 -10.90 -12.72 -24.25
CA ALA A 163 -9.81 -13.19 -25.12
C ALA A 163 -8.49 -13.28 -24.34
N GLN A 164 -8.23 -14.44 -23.73
CA GLN A 164 -6.87 -14.96 -23.53
C GLN A 164 -6.81 -16.41 -23.98
#